data_AF-A0A1C4YTC9-F1
#
_entry.id   AF-A0A1C4YTC9-F1
#
_cell.length_a   1.000
_cell.length_b   1.000
_cell.length_c   1.000
_cell.angle_alpha   90.00
_cell.angle_beta   90.00
_cell.angle_gamma   90.00
#
_symmetry.space_group_name_H-M   'P 1'
#
loop_
_entity.id
_entity.type
_entity.pdbx_description
1 polymer ?
#
loop_
_entity_poly.entity_id
_entity_poly.type
_entity_poly.pdbx_seq_one_letter_code
_entity_poly.pdbx_strand_id
1 'polypeptide(L)'
;MVAFHRLVFSTPSLAGRLLRYMLDDEEALADVLDPGVRGRLQAAQVIAVQRVLARTNWQKIADGRSAHDVRPEAVADADQAFAQLRQVATNP
;
A
#
# COMPACT_ATOMS: atom_id res chain seq x y z
N MET A 1 -21.38 10.88 18.47
CA MET A 1 -20.26 11.36 17.63
C MET A 1 -19.63 10.18 16.85
N VAL A 2 -20.40 9.51 15.98
CA VAL A 2 -19.93 8.35 15.17
C VAL A 2 -20.40 8.44 13.72
N ALA A 3 -21.42 9.25 13.43
CA ALA A 3 -21.90 9.48 12.06
C ALA A 3 -20.84 10.15 11.17
N PHE A 4 -20.05 11.09 11.69
CA PHE A 4 -18.99 11.76 10.91
C PHE A 4 -17.78 10.86 10.61
N HIS A 5 -17.43 9.95 11.52
CA HIS A 5 -16.37 8.97 11.28
C HIS A 5 -16.82 8.01 10.17
N ARG A 6 -18.05 7.47 10.24
CA ARG A 6 -18.58 6.61 9.19
C ARG A 6 -18.71 7.34 7.84
N LEU A 7 -19.00 8.64 7.81
CA LEU A 7 -19.09 9.44 6.58
C LEU A 7 -17.72 9.71 5.93
N VAL A 8 -16.70 9.99 6.73
CA VAL A 8 -15.32 10.19 6.24
C VAL A 8 -14.72 8.88 5.73
N PHE A 9 -15.03 7.76 6.39
CA PHE A 9 -14.59 6.42 5.97
C PHE A 9 -15.51 5.74 4.92
N SER A 10 -16.73 6.26 4.69
CA SER A 10 -17.63 5.77 3.63
C SER A 10 -17.30 6.34 2.25
N THR A 11 -16.20 7.07 2.10
CA THR A 11 -15.82 7.61 0.79
C THR A 11 -14.69 6.75 0.20
N PRO A 12 -14.97 5.92 -0.82
CA PRO A 12 -13.96 5.17 -1.58
C PRO A 12 -12.86 6.03 -2.22
N SER A 13 -13.00 7.36 -2.17
CA SER A 13 -12.10 8.32 -2.79
C SER A 13 -10.80 8.53 -2.03
N LEU A 14 -10.74 8.37 -0.69
CA LEU A 14 -9.53 8.73 0.05
C LEU A 14 -8.41 7.69 -0.15
N ALA A 15 -8.72 6.40 -0.06
CA ALA A 15 -7.75 5.33 -0.32
C ALA A 15 -7.32 5.27 -1.79
N GLY A 16 -8.26 5.44 -2.72
CA GLY A 16 -7.97 5.50 -4.17
C GLY A 16 -7.16 6.73 -4.59
N ARG A 17 -7.32 7.86 -3.88
CA ARG A 17 -6.56 9.09 -4.10
C ARG A 17 -5.17 9.05 -3.43
N LEU A 18 -5.04 8.44 -2.26
CA LEU A 18 -3.74 8.12 -1.65
C LEU A 18 -2.92 7.19 -2.55
N LEU A 19 -3.54 6.15 -3.10
CA LEU A 19 -2.93 5.28 -4.10
C LEU A 19 -2.56 6.00 -5.40
N ARG A 20 -3.16 7.15 -5.70
CA ARG A 20 -2.80 7.96 -6.87
C ARG A 20 -1.61 8.86 -6.55
N TYR A 21 -1.63 9.51 -5.39
CA TYR A 21 -0.51 10.31 -4.89
C TYR A 21 0.79 9.50 -4.72
N MET A 22 0.70 8.22 -4.35
CA MET A 22 1.88 7.35 -4.25
C MET A 22 2.57 7.04 -5.59
N LEU A 23 1.90 7.28 -6.73
CA LEU A 23 2.41 6.95 -8.06
C LEU A 23 3.11 8.12 -8.73
N ASP A 24 2.72 9.32 -8.36
CA ASP A 24 3.23 10.54 -8.97
C ASP A 24 4.71 10.81 -8.57
N ASP A 25 5.26 10.06 -7.60
CA ASP A 25 6.63 10.23 -7.08
C ASP A 25 7.49 8.95 -7.16
N GLU A 26 7.21 8.08 -8.14
CA GLU A 26 8.00 6.85 -8.39
C GLU A 26 9.48 7.15 -8.70
N GLU A 27 9.76 8.24 -9.42
CA GLU A 27 11.12 8.61 -9.80
C GLU A 27 11.93 9.11 -8.59
N ALA A 28 11.32 9.89 -7.70
CA ALA A 28 11.96 10.28 -6.44
C ALA A 28 12.26 9.07 -5.54
N LEU A 29 11.37 8.08 -5.51
CA LEU A 29 11.62 6.82 -4.80
C LEU A 29 12.74 6.00 -5.47
N ALA A 30 12.78 5.95 -6.80
CA ALA A 30 13.81 5.22 -7.53
C ALA A 30 15.21 5.77 -7.23
N ASP A 31 15.36 7.10 -7.24
CA ASP A 31 16.63 7.78 -7.03
C ASP A 31 17.23 7.54 -5.64
N VAL A 32 16.40 7.37 -4.61
CA VAL A 32 16.88 7.07 -3.25
C VAL A 32 17.17 5.58 -3.02
N LEU A 33 16.68 4.69 -3.89
CA LEU A 33 16.84 3.24 -3.73
C LEU A 33 18.14 2.74 -4.38
N ASP A 34 18.36 3.05 -5.66
CA ASP A 34 19.57 2.65 -6.41
C ASP A 34 19.65 3.47 -7.72
N PRO A 35 20.82 3.92 -8.19
CA PRO A 35 20.91 4.60 -9.48
C PRO A 35 20.42 3.76 -10.67
N GLY A 36 19.73 4.42 -11.60
CA GLY A 36 19.40 3.83 -12.91
C GLY A 36 18.24 2.81 -12.87
N VAL A 37 18.31 1.79 -13.74
CA VAL A 37 17.20 0.83 -13.94
C VAL A 37 16.87 0.03 -12.68
N ARG A 38 17.86 -0.22 -11.82
CA ARG A 38 17.66 -1.01 -10.60
C ARG A 38 16.76 -0.30 -9.60
N GLY A 39 16.99 0.99 -9.33
CA GLY A 39 16.12 1.78 -8.45
C GLY A 39 14.70 1.91 -8.98
N ARG A 40 14.55 2.10 -10.30
CA ARG A 40 13.23 2.11 -10.94
C ARG A 40 12.48 0.80 -10.76
N LEU A 41 13.14 -0.34 -10.96
CA LEU A 41 12.54 -1.65 -10.74
C LEU A 41 12.17 -1.87 -9.27
N GLN A 42 13.02 -1.47 -8.33
CA GLN A 42 12.74 -1.58 -6.90
C GLN A 42 11.57 -0.67 -6.50
N ALA A 43 11.52 0.57 -6.97
CA ALA A 43 10.41 1.50 -6.75
C ALA A 43 9.09 0.91 -7.29
N ALA A 44 9.10 0.41 -8.52
CA ALA A 44 7.93 -0.23 -9.14
C ALA A 44 7.45 -1.45 -8.34
N GLN A 45 8.35 -2.29 -7.84
CA GLN A 45 8.00 -3.44 -7.00
C GLN A 45 7.36 -3.02 -5.67
N VAL A 46 7.94 -2.03 -4.98
CA VAL A 46 7.39 -1.46 -3.73
C VAL A 46 5.99 -0.90 -3.95
N ILE A 47 5.81 -0.11 -5.02
CA ILE A 47 4.53 0.47 -5.40
C ILE A 47 3.50 -0.61 -5.71
N ALA A 48 3.89 -1.67 -6.43
CA ALA A 48 3.00 -2.78 -6.74
C ALA A 48 2.51 -3.49 -5.47
N VAL A 49 3.40 -3.75 -4.50
CA VAL A 49 3.06 -4.33 -3.20
C VAL A 49 2.07 -3.43 -2.45
N GLN A 50 2.35 -2.13 -2.35
CA GLN A 50 1.46 -1.17 -1.68
C GLN A 50 0.06 -1.13 -2.32
N ARG A 51 -0.02 -1.17 -3.65
CA ARG A 51 -1.30 -1.20 -4.38
C ARG A 51 -2.14 -2.43 -4.04
N VAL A 52 -1.51 -3.61 -4.00
CA VAL A 52 -2.20 -4.86 -3.66
C VAL A 52 -2.70 -4.81 -2.23
N LEU A 53 -1.85 -4.47 -1.27
CA LEU A 53 -2.21 -4.38 0.15
C LEU A 53 -3.35 -3.38 0.39
N ALA A 54 -3.27 -2.19 -0.21
CA ALA A 54 -4.30 -1.18 -0.07
C ALA A 54 -5.65 -1.63 -0.63
N ARG A 55 -5.66 -2.28 -1.81
CA ARG A 55 -6.88 -2.83 -2.41
C ARG A 55 -7.50 -3.92 -1.53
N THR A 56 -6.68 -4.83 -1.01
CA THR A 56 -7.11 -5.90 -0.12
C THR A 56 -7.72 -5.34 1.17
N ASN A 57 -7.06 -4.36 1.80
CA ASN A 57 -7.57 -3.69 3.00
C ASN A 57 -8.88 -2.94 2.72
N TRP A 58 -8.98 -2.31 1.54
CA TRP A 58 -10.20 -1.63 1.11
C TRP A 58 -11.37 -2.61 0.95
N GLN A 59 -11.16 -3.77 0.31
CA GLN A 59 -12.20 -4.78 0.16
C GLN A 59 -12.74 -5.23 1.52
N LYS A 60 -11.85 -5.52 2.49
CA LYS A 60 -12.24 -5.89 3.86
C LYS A 60 -13.13 -4.83 4.52
N ILE A 61 -12.84 -3.54 4.32
CA ILE A 61 -13.63 -2.43 4.88
C ILE A 61 -14.96 -2.26 4.13
N ALA A 62 -14.95 -2.38 2.80
CA ALA A 62 -16.15 -2.28 1.97
C ALA A 62 -17.16 -3.40 2.31
N ASP A 63 -16.66 -4.57 2.71
CA ASP A 63 -17.47 -5.70 3.19
C ASP A 63 -18.02 -5.50 4.62
N GLY A 64 -17.79 -4.34 5.23
CA GLY A 64 -18.41 -3.91 6.48
C GLY A 64 -17.54 -4.00 7.73
N ARG A 65 -16.28 -4.45 7.63
CA ARG A 65 -15.34 -4.41 8.76
C ARG A 65 -14.88 -2.99 9.04
N SER A 66 -14.63 -2.67 10.31
CA SER A 66 -14.04 -1.37 10.65
C SER A 66 -12.54 -1.34 10.35
N ALA A 67 -11.99 -0.15 10.10
CA ALA A 67 -10.54 0.01 9.93
C ALA A 67 -9.73 -0.45 11.15
N HIS A 68 -10.30 -0.33 12.36
CA HIS A 68 -9.67 -0.78 13.59
C HIS A 68 -9.51 -2.31 13.60
N ASP A 69 -10.53 -3.04 13.14
CA ASP A 69 -10.52 -4.51 13.11
C ASP A 69 -9.67 -5.07 11.96
N VAL A 70 -9.49 -4.30 10.89
CA VAL A 70 -8.64 -4.66 9.75
C VAL A 70 -7.17 -4.36 10.03
N ARG A 71 -6.86 -3.35 10.85
CA ARG A 71 -5.47 -2.88 11.07
C ARG A 71 -4.48 -3.98 11.47
N PRO A 72 -4.76 -4.88 12.45
CA PRO A 72 -3.78 -5.89 12.84
C PRO A 72 -3.41 -6.83 11.69
N GLU A 73 -4.41 -7.25 10.91
CA GLU A 73 -4.24 -8.11 9.74
C GLU A 73 -3.50 -7.37 8.62
N ALA A 74 -3.87 -6.11 8.36
CA ALA A 74 -3.20 -5.26 7.37
C ALA A 74 -1.70 -5.09 7.65
N VAL A 75 -1.31 -4.97 8.93
CA VAL A 75 0.09 -4.89 9.35
C VAL A 75 0.81 -6.22 9.10
N ALA A 76 0.19 -7.34 9.47
CA ALA A 76 0.76 -8.66 9.24
C ALA A 76 0.95 -8.96 7.74
N ASP A 77 -0.05 -8.64 6.92
CA ASP A 77 0.02 -8.79 5.45
C ASP A 77 1.16 -7.94 4.86
N ALA A 78 1.35 -6.72 5.38
CA ALA A 78 2.43 -5.83 4.94
C ALA A 78 3.81 -6.38 5.32
N ASP A 79 3.99 -6.82 6.57
CA ASP A 79 5.24 -7.39 7.05
C ASP A 79 5.66 -8.62 6.21
N GLN A 80 4.69 -9.50 5.90
CA GLN A 80 4.91 -10.67 5.05
C GLN A 80 5.29 -10.27 3.62
N ALA A 81 4.52 -9.36 3.01
CA ALA A 81 4.76 -8.94 1.63
C ALA A 81 6.14 -8.28 1.45
N PHE A 82 6.54 -7.39 2.37
CA PHE A 82 7.85 -6.74 2.30
C PHE A 82 9.00 -7.69 2.66
N ALA A 83 8.77 -8.70 3.51
CA ALA A 83 9.76 -9.76 3.74
C ALA A 83 10.01 -10.59 2.48
N GLN A 84 8.95 -10.97 1.76
CA GLN A 84 9.06 -11.68 0.48
C GLN A 84 9.78 -10.83 -0.58
N LEU A 85 9.44 -9.54 -0.67
CA LEU A 85 10.11 -8.63 -1.60
C LEU A 85 11.63 -8.55 -1.36
N ARG A 86 12.06 -8.49 -0.09
CA ARG A 86 13.48 -8.54 0.27
C ARG A 86 14.15 -9.85 -0.15
N GLN A 87 13.47 -10.99 0.02
CA GLN A 87 13.99 -12.29 -0.39
C GLN A 87 14.20 -12.37 -1.91
N VAL A 88 13.21 -11.93 -2.69
CA VAL A 88 13.31 -11.90 -4.17
C VAL A 88 14.42 -10.96 -4.63
N ALA A 89 14.63 -9.82 -3.96
CA ALA A 89 15.73 -8.91 -4.28
C ALA A 89 17.13 -9.47 -3.94
N THR A 90 17.21 -10.48 -3.05
CA THR A 90 18.47 -11.07 -2.59
C THR A 90 18.85 -12.35 -3.35
N ASN A 91 17.89 -12.99 -4.03
CA ASN A 91 18.09 -14.21 -4.80
C ASN A 91 18.11 -13.86 -6.30
N PRO A 92 19.30 -13.71 -6.93
CA PRO A 92 19.41 -13.37 -8.35
C PRO A 92 18.92 -14.47 -9.28
#